data_AF-A0A126V1E6-F1
#
_entry.id   AF-A0A126V1E6-F1
#
_cell.length_a   1.000
_cell.length_b   1.000
_cell.length_c   1.000
_cell.angle_alpha   90.00
_cell.angle_beta   90.00
_cell.angle_gamma   90.00
#
_symmetry.space_group_name_H-M   'P 1'
#
loop_
_entity.id
_entity.type
_entity.pdbx_description
1 polymer ?
#
loop_
_entity_poly.entity_id
_entity_poly.type
_entity_poly.pdbx_seq_one_letter_code
_entity_poly.pdbx_strand_id
1 'polypeptide(L)'
;MDHLPPPPNSATLPLEAFEHVFPFDLLPVPLMRALAVGDVETAERLGCLELLEEDLALLTWLCPSVNDYGTLLRHSLNTLAKEHVE
;
A
#
# COMPACT_ATOMS: atom_id res chain seq x y z
N MET A 1 -12.07 -11.44 10.60
CA MET A 1 -12.53 -10.63 9.47
C MET A 1 -13.58 -9.68 10.00
N ASP A 2 -13.10 -8.69 10.75
CA ASP A 2 -13.94 -7.69 11.42
C ASP A 2 -14.31 -6.63 10.38
N HIS A 3 -15.59 -6.33 10.27
CA HIS A 3 -16.12 -5.34 9.34
C HIS A 3 -15.60 -3.96 9.74
N LEU A 4 -14.55 -3.51 9.06
CA LEU A 4 -14.10 -2.13 9.12
C LEU A 4 -15.30 -1.23 8.80
N PRO A 5 -15.66 -0.26 9.65
CA PRO A 5 -16.82 0.62 9.41
C PRO A 5 -16.68 1.32 8.04
N PRO A 6 -17.74 1.87 7.44
CA PRO A 6 -17.59 2.69 6.23
C PRO A 6 -16.74 3.94 6.55
N PRO A 7 -15.83 4.38 5.65
CA PRO A 7 -14.98 5.52 5.92
C PRO A 7 -15.86 6.79 6.04
N PRO A 8 -15.58 7.70 6.98
CA PRO A 8 -16.39 8.90 7.15
C PRO A 8 -16.33 9.75 5.88
N ASN A 9 -17.51 10.14 5.37
CA ASN A 9 -17.64 11.00 4.20
C ASN A 9 -16.80 12.28 4.40
N SER A 10 -15.74 12.44 3.60
CA SER A 10 -14.77 13.56 3.63
C SER A 10 -13.87 13.66 4.87
N ALA A 11 -13.14 12.60 5.19
CA ALA A 11 -11.87 12.76 5.90
C ALA A 11 -10.75 12.11 5.09
N THR A 12 -10.05 12.90 4.28
CA THR A 12 -8.65 12.58 3.98
C THR A 12 -7.97 12.53 5.34
N LEU A 13 -7.60 11.33 5.81
CA LEU A 13 -6.72 11.24 6.96
C LEU A 13 -5.48 12.08 6.63
N PRO A 14 -5.04 12.97 7.54
CA PRO A 14 -3.82 13.72 7.31
C PRO A 14 -2.68 12.73 7.06
N LEU A 15 -1.74 13.08 6.19
CA LEU A 15 -0.59 12.27 5.81
C LEU A 15 0.09 11.63 7.03
N GLU A 16 0.29 12.41 8.09
CA GLU A 16 0.86 11.96 9.37
C GLU A 16 0.02 10.88 10.07
N ALA A 17 -1.31 10.88 9.92
CA ALA A 17 -2.15 9.85 10.53
C ALA A 17 -1.95 8.47 9.88
N PHE A 18 -1.51 8.39 8.61
CA PHE A 18 -1.19 7.11 8.00
C PHE A 18 -0.01 6.43 8.70
N GLU A 19 1.01 7.17 9.10
CA GLU A 19 2.17 6.63 9.83
C GLU A 19 1.78 6.14 11.24
N HIS A 20 0.76 6.75 11.85
CA HIS A 20 0.27 6.33 13.17
C HIS A 20 -0.64 5.10 13.15
N VAL A 21 -1.34 4.85 12.03
CA VAL A 21 -2.26 3.70 11.90
C VAL A 21 -1.64 2.52 11.16
N PHE A 22 -0.59 2.75 10.37
CA PHE A 22 0.10 1.69 9.67
C PHE A 22 1.02 0.94 10.66
N PRO A 23 0.83 -0.38 10.87
CA PRO A 23 1.49 -1.10 11.95
C PRO A 23 2.97 -1.43 11.66
N PHE A 24 3.48 -1.05 10.50
CA PHE A 24 4.84 -1.34 10.05
C PHE A 24 5.70 -0.08 10.07
N ASP A 25 7.00 -0.25 10.35
CA ASP A 25 8.01 0.81 10.35
C ASP A 25 8.42 1.19 8.91
N LEU A 26 7.44 1.64 8.12
CA LEU A 26 7.64 2.07 6.74
C LEU A 26 6.81 3.31 6.43
N LEU A 27 7.11 3.94 5.29
CA LEU A 27 6.44 5.16 4.86
C LEU A 27 5.26 4.79 3.94
N PRO A 28 4.01 4.72 4.45
CA PRO A 28 2.87 4.20 3.69
C PRO A 28 2.53 5.08 2.48
N VAL A 29 2.66 6.40 2.59
CA VAL A 29 2.30 7.30 1.49
C VAL A 29 3.32 7.30 0.34
N PRO A 30 4.64 7.34 0.60
CA PRO A 30 5.64 7.05 -0.43
C PRO A 30 5.42 5.69 -1.10
N LEU A 31 5.08 4.65 -0.33
CA LEU A 31 4.80 3.32 -0.87
C LEU A 31 3.56 3.33 -1.77
N MET A 32 2.45 3.91 -1.31
CA MET A 32 1.23 4.06 -2.11
C MET A 32 1.50 4.80 -3.42
N ARG A 33 2.34 5.85 -3.40
CA ARG A 33 2.73 6.59 -4.61
C ARG A 33 3.57 5.73 -5.55
N ALA A 34 4.56 5.00 -5.02
CA ALA A 34 5.41 4.11 -5.80
C ALA A 34 4.56 3.01 -6.48
N LEU A 35 3.65 2.38 -5.73
CA LEU A 35 2.71 1.41 -6.26
C LEU A 35 1.82 2.03 -7.35
N ALA A 36 1.22 3.20 -7.10
CA ALA A 36 0.29 3.84 -8.03
C ALA A 36 0.92 4.23 -9.37
N VAL A 37 2.22 4.55 -9.40
CA VAL A 37 2.98 4.84 -10.63
C VAL A 37 3.69 3.61 -11.21
N GLY A 38 3.66 2.47 -10.51
CA GLY A 38 4.31 1.22 -10.93
C GLY A 38 5.83 1.19 -10.71
N ASP A 39 6.36 2.04 -9.82
CA ASP A 39 7.79 2.10 -9.51
C ASP A 39 8.17 0.99 -8.51
N VAL A 40 8.54 -0.18 -9.05
CA VAL A 40 8.85 -1.38 -8.26
C VAL A 40 10.16 -1.26 -7.50
N GLU A 41 11.14 -0.51 -8.02
CA GLU A 41 12.43 -0.28 -7.37
C GLU A 41 12.27 0.54 -6.09
N THR A 42 11.48 1.62 -6.15
CA THR A 42 11.15 2.43 -4.98
C THR A 42 10.29 1.64 -4.00
N ALA A 43 9.32 0.86 -4.49
CA ALA A 43 8.50 0.00 -3.63
C ALA A 43 9.35 -1.04 -2.87
N GLU A 44 10.32 -1.67 -3.53
CA GLU A 44 11.26 -2.60 -2.90
C GLU A 44 12.07 -1.93 -1.79
N ARG A 45 12.63 -0.75 -2.07
CA ARG A 45 13.40 0.04 -1.10
C ARG A 45 12.58 0.50 0.10
N LEU A 46 11.27 0.62 -0.06
CA LEU A 46 10.33 0.97 1.00
C LEU A 46 9.83 -0.26 1.79
N GLY A 47 10.27 -1.46 1.42
CA GLY A 47 9.94 -2.69 2.14
C GLY A 47 8.69 -3.42 1.64
N CYS A 48 8.31 -3.27 0.37
CA CYS A 48 7.12 -3.94 -0.18
C CYS A 48 7.19 -5.49 -0.13
N LEU A 49 8.40 -6.06 -0.02
CA LEU A 49 8.62 -7.51 0.06
C LEU A 49 8.09 -8.13 1.36
N GLU A 50 8.04 -7.36 2.45
CA GLU A 50 7.56 -7.82 3.75
C GLU A 50 6.04 -7.66 3.92
N LEU A 51 5.36 -7.12 2.90
CA LEU A 51 3.94 -6.80 2.93
C LEU A 51 3.11 -7.81 2.15
N LEU A 52 1.90 -8.05 2.63
CA LEU A 52 0.86 -8.79 1.94
C LEU A 52 -0.24 -7.85 1.43
N GLU A 53 -1.05 -8.35 0.50
CA GLU A 53 -2.19 -7.60 -0.04
C GLU A 53 -3.19 -7.18 1.05
N GLU A 54 -3.31 -8.01 2.10
CA GLU A 54 -4.16 -7.76 3.27
C GLU A 54 -3.65 -6.58 4.11
N ASP A 55 -2.34 -6.33 4.16
CA ASP A 55 -1.76 -5.20 4.89
C ASP A 55 -2.12 -3.87 4.22
N LEU A 56 -2.32 -3.89 2.90
CA LEU A 56 -2.72 -2.70 2.13
C LEU A 56 -4.23 -2.50 2.07
N ALA A 57 -5.03 -3.46 2.55
CA ALA A 57 -6.50 -3.34 2.56
C ALA A 57 -6.96 -2.11 3.36
N LEU A 58 -6.26 -1.77 4.46
CA LEU A 58 -6.52 -0.56 5.23
C LEU A 58 -6.25 0.70 4.40
N LEU A 59 -5.17 0.73 3.62
CA LEU A 59 -4.82 1.87 2.77
C LEU A 59 -5.81 2.05 1.61
N THR A 60 -6.26 0.95 1.00
CA THR A 60 -7.33 0.94 -0.01
C THR A 60 -8.65 1.44 0.57
N TRP A 61 -8.98 1.07 1.80
CA TRP A 61 -10.19 1.55 2.46
C TRP A 61 -10.11 3.04 2.84
N LEU A 62 -8.93 3.52 3.25
CA LEU A 62 -8.70 4.92 3.63
C LEU A 62 -8.62 5.88 2.44
N CYS A 63 -8.14 5.40 1.29
CA CYS A 63 -7.99 6.23 0.12
C CYS A 63 -9.30 6.23 -0.70
N PRO A 64 -9.91 7.39 -0.99
CA PRO A 64 -11.10 7.46 -1.85
C PRO A 64 -10.77 7.20 -3.34
N SER A 65 -9.50 6.92 -3.67
CA SER A 65 -9.09 6.52 -5.00
C SER A 65 -9.58 5.10 -5.28
N VAL A 66 -10.14 4.88 -6.48
CA VAL A 66 -10.66 3.58 -6.99
C VAL A 66 -9.57 2.49 -7.09
N ASN A 67 -8.38 2.77 -6.59
CA ASN A 67 -7.20 1.96 -6.81
C ASN A 67 -7.00 0.96 -5.67
N ASP A 68 -7.03 -0.32 -6.01
CA ASP A 68 -6.78 -1.42 -5.08
C ASP A 68 -5.26 -1.60 -4.88
N TYR A 69 -4.74 -1.11 -3.75
CA TYR A 69 -3.30 -1.16 -3.47
C TYR A 69 -2.77 -2.59 -3.29
N GLY A 70 -3.62 -3.53 -2.85
CA GLY A 70 -3.27 -4.95 -2.79
C GLY A 70 -2.94 -5.50 -4.18
N THR A 71 -3.82 -5.27 -5.15
CA THR A 71 -3.59 -5.68 -6.54
C THR A 71 -2.31 -5.06 -7.13
N LEU A 72 -2.04 -3.78 -6.83
CA LEU A 72 -0.80 -3.14 -7.28
C LEU A 72 0.44 -3.77 -6.66
N LEU A 73 0.43 -4.04 -5.35
CA LEU A 73 1.52 -4.71 -4.67
C LEU A 73 1.78 -6.08 -5.28
N ARG A 74 0.74 -6.87 -5.54
CA ARG A 74 0.86 -8.17 -6.20
C ARG A 74 1.53 -8.06 -7.57
N HIS A 75 1.19 -7.03 -8.34
CA HIS A 75 1.82 -6.78 -9.62
C HIS A 75 3.30 -6.43 -9.46
N SER A 76 3.64 -5.54 -8.52
CA SER A 76 5.02 -5.16 -8.20
C SER A 76 5.86 -6.36 -7.76
N LEU A 77 5.34 -7.18 -6.85
CA LEU A 77 6.00 -8.41 -6.38
C LEU A 77 6.21 -9.42 -7.52
N ASN A 78 5.25 -9.56 -8.43
CA ASN A 78 5.40 -10.44 -9.59
C ASN A 78 6.49 -9.95 -10.54
N THR A 79 6.59 -8.63 -10.74
CA THR A 79 7.65 -8.01 -11.54
C THR A 79 9.00 -8.26 -10.88
N LEU A 80 9.16 -7.93 -9.60
CA LEU A 80 10.41 -8.18 -8.87
C LEU A 80 10.80 -9.66 -8.90
N ALA A 81 9.85 -10.58 -8.71
CA ALA A 81 10.12 -12.01 -8.77
C ALA A 81 10.61 -12.49 -10.16
N LYS A 82 10.28 -11.78 -11.25
CA LYS A 82 10.82 -12.08 -12.59
C LYS A 82 12.24 -11.55 -12.76
N GLU A 83 12.51 -10.35 -12.26
CA GLU A 83 13.83 -9.71 -12.35
C GLU A 83 14.88 -10.39 -11.46
N HIS A 84 14.50 -10.98 -10.33
CA HIS A 84 15.43 -11.67 -9.42
C HIS A 84 15.62 -13.18 -9.72
N VAL A 85 14.97 -13.72 -10.75
CA VAL A 85 15.03 -15.14 -11.15
C VAL A 85 15.95 -15.36 -12.37
N GLU A 86 16.95 -14.49 -12.55
CA GLU A 86 18.03 -14.64 -13.54
C GLU A 86 19.33 -15.21 -12.97
#